data_AF-Q6MP07-F1
#
_entry.id   AF-Q6MP07-F1
#
_cell.length_a   1.000
_cell.length_b   1.000
_cell.length_c   1.000
_cell.angle_alpha   90.00
_cell.angle_beta   90.00
_cell.angle_gamma   90.00
#
_symmetry.space_group_name_H-M   'P 1'
#
loop_
_entity.id
_entity.type
_entity.pdbx_description
1 polymer ?
#
loop_
_entity_poly.entity_id
_entity_poly.type
_entity_poly.pdbx_seq_one_letter_code
_entity_poly.pdbx_strand_id
1 'polypeptide(L)'
;MKYLLFLLGLISATAQARYEKHIDSALDFLAHYQTTGREGYEPGQWRSRVTSYVPSAIGVGKFGVAYDEPSAFSAAATSNVLAETYFYNPRLAKIPPMVRKTAWGLAPYRWGDLFNFYPPSSFKGVRTRGPRNMYLAPQWKGFANIPPDADTTSVTHTYLHLLKSLEAGQSPRSRAALMPAEVIDALSSARDLSRLPHTYNAAQLHVNTGAFMTWLWDEKDPDMPRNIFAAPHRGTRIPFNVNDVDCVVNANVLKLLTYAKKTEGPGYQASCRHLNRVVEKRQFYFCGMYYPSRYALPYAMATTINAGASCLEPSRQKLLNYVLALQHKDGSWRNSFMARPDYAHSTAWALNTLLILGDPKNEWHRERVRRGLNFLLSQAQKDSAGRLFWSGQVFFAATFVARFPVVWRSTGYTTALAVKALALADLRWH
;
A
#
# COMPACT_ATOMS: atom_id res chain seq x y z
N MET A 1 13.10 65.04 21.90
CA MET A 1 12.91 63.91 20.97
C MET A 1 12.92 62.62 21.78
N LYS A 2 11.87 62.27 22.52
CA LYS A 2 10.56 61.75 22.07
C LYS A 2 10.67 60.56 21.10
N TYR A 3 10.68 59.36 21.71
CA TYR A 3 9.96 58.14 21.33
C TYR A 3 9.75 57.87 19.84
N LEU A 4 10.49 56.90 19.26
CA LEU A 4 9.94 55.98 18.25
C LEU A 4 10.87 54.77 17.96
N LEU A 5 11.27 54.03 18.99
CA LEU A 5 11.75 52.64 18.82
C LEU A 5 10.58 51.73 19.16
N PHE A 6 9.55 51.79 18.32
CA PHE A 6 8.37 50.95 18.40
C PHE A 6 8.70 49.60 17.76
N LEU A 7 8.85 48.60 18.63
CA LEU A 7 8.50 47.19 18.41
C LEU A 7 8.04 46.86 16.97
N LEU A 8 8.98 46.48 16.11
CA LEU A 8 8.72 45.45 15.10
C LEU A 8 8.94 44.09 15.74
N GLY A 9 8.18 43.84 16.81
CA GLY A 9 7.86 42.49 17.22
C GLY A 9 6.99 41.93 16.11
N LEU A 10 7.62 41.20 15.18
CA LEU A 10 6.96 40.35 14.21
C LEU A 10 6.06 39.38 14.99
N ILE A 11 4.83 39.80 15.23
CA ILE A 11 3.70 38.89 15.43
C ILE A 11 3.53 38.21 14.08
N SER A 12 4.39 37.24 13.79
CA SER A 12 4.05 36.18 12.88
C SER A 12 2.97 35.41 13.62
N ALA A 13 1.73 35.90 13.54
CA ALA A 13 0.55 35.13 13.85
C ALA A 13 0.66 33.91 12.95
N THR A 14 1.20 32.83 13.50
CA THR A 14 1.29 31.56 12.82
C THR A 14 -0.15 31.17 12.59
N ALA A 15 -0.64 31.35 11.36
CA ALA A 15 -1.97 30.92 10.99
C ALA A 15 -2.06 29.45 11.40
N GLN A 16 -2.89 29.19 12.41
CA GLN A 16 -2.99 27.86 12.98
C GLN A 16 -3.48 26.92 11.89
N ALA A 17 -2.74 25.84 11.64
CA ALA A 17 -3.04 24.94 10.53
C ALA A 17 -4.45 24.37 10.71
N ARG A 18 -5.28 24.45 9.65
CA ARG A 18 -6.72 24.23 9.71
C ARG A 18 -7.08 22.83 10.24
N TYR A 19 -6.26 21.83 9.95
CA TYR A 19 -6.50 20.45 10.33
C TYR A 19 -5.59 19.96 11.47
N GLU A 20 -4.80 20.83 12.12
CA GLU A 20 -3.82 20.45 13.14
C GLU A 20 -4.42 19.56 14.24
N LYS A 21 -5.55 19.98 14.84
CA LYS A 21 -6.24 19.19 15.88
C LYS A 21 -6.72 17.82 15.39
N HIS A 22 -7.13 17.72 14.11
CA HIS A 22 -7.58 16.47 13.52
C HIS A 22 -6.40 15.53 13.29
N ILE A 23 -5.30 16.06 12.75
CA ILE A 23 -4.06 15.34 12.51
C ILE A 23 -3.49 14.83 13.84
N ASP A 24 -3.40 15.68 14.85
CA ASP A 24 -2.83 15.34 16.15
C ASP A 24 -3.62 14.21 16.85
N SER A 25 -4.96 14.35 16.89
CA SER A 25 -5.85 13.34 17.45
C SER A 25 -5.76 11.99 16.72
N ALA A 26 -5.62 12.01 15.39
CA ALA A 26 -5.48 10.80 14.60
C ALA A 26 -4.10 10.14 14.72
N LEU A 27 -3.04 10.94 14.91
CA LEU A 27 -1.72 10.42 15.24
C LEU A 27 -1.70 9.77 16.63
N ASP A 28 -2.42 10.32 17.61
CA ASP A 28 -2.59 9.69 18.92
C ASP A 28 -3.33 8.36 18.83
N PHE A 29 -4.39 8.30 18.00
CA PHE A 29 -5.06 7.02 17.72
C PHE A 29 -4.06 6.02 17.11
N LEU A 30 -3.31 6.41 16.08
CA LEU A 30 -2.36 5.51 15.40
C LEU A 30 -1.27 5.01 16.33
N ALA A 31 -0.72 5.86 17.19
CA ALA A 31 0.31 5.50 18.15
C ALA A 31 -0.21 4.51 19.19
N HIS A 32 -1.44 4.74 19.69
CA HIS A 32 -2.08 3.83 20.63
C HIS A 32 -2.54 2.52 19.99
N TYR A 33 -3.04 2.58 18.75
CA TYR A 33 -3.54 1.42 18.02
C TYR A 33 -2.41 0.54 17.46
N GLN A 34 -1.16 0.99 17.55
CA GLN A 34 0.01 0.23 17.13
C GLN A 34 0.29 -0.91 18.11
N THR A 35 0.42 -2.13 17.59
CA THR A 35 0.54 -3.37 18.39
C THR A 35 1.76 -3.34 19.31
N THR A 36 1.63 -4.03 20.44
CA THR A 36 2.65 -4.17 21.47
C THR A 36 3.35 -5.52 21.45
N GLY A 37 2.78 -6.52 20.77
CA GLY A 37 3.27 -7.90 20.79
C GLY A 37 2.27 -8.87 21.44
N ARG A 38 1.35 -8.34 22.26
CA ARG A 38 0.39 -9.13 23.06
C ARG A 38 -0.87 -9.50 22.28
N GLU A 39 -1.09 -8.86 21.14
CA GLU A 39 -2.32 -8.95 20.35
C GLU A 39 -2.31 -10.08 19.30
N GLY A 40 -1.31 -10.99 19.34
CA GLY A 40 -1.07 -11.97 18.27
C GLY A 40 -0.41 -11.37 17.03
N TYR A 41 0.15 -10.16 17.18
CA TYR A 41 0.93 -9.42 16.19
C TYR A 41 2.32 -9.20 16.73
N GLU A 42 3.30 -9.06 15.85
CA GLU A 42 4.59 -8.53 16.23
C GLU A 42 4.46 -7.05 16.65
N PRO A 43 5.34 -6.51 17.51
CA PRO A 43 5.27 -5.11 17.94
C PRO A 43 5.44 -4.15 16.77
N GLY A 44 4.78 -3.00 16.83
CA GLY A 44 4.96 -1.94 15.83
C GLY A 44 4.15 -2.11 14.54
N GLN A 45 3.19 -3.03 14.53
CA GLN A 45 2.26 -3.24 13.42
C GLN A 45 0.91 -2.56 13.69
N TRP A 46 0.04 -2.55 12.68
CA TRP A 46 -1.37 -2.18 12.83
C TRP A 46 -2.24 -3.32 12.36
N ARG A 47 -3.35 -3.54 13.08
CA ARG A 47 -4.22 -4.68 12.82
C ARG A 47 -4.83 -4.60 11.42
N SER A 48 -4.74 -5.70 10.71
CA SER A 48 -5.45 -5.94 9.46
C SER A 48 -6.48 -7.03 9.69
N ARG A 49 -7.66 -6.89 9.09
CA ARG A 49 -8.73 -7.88 9.17
C ARG A 49 -8.97 -8.50 7.83
N VAL A 50 -8.79 -9.82 7.75
CA VAL A 50 -9.18 -10.61 6.58
C VAL A 50 -10.59 -11.13 6.77
N THR A 51 -11.41 -11.08 5.72
CA THR A 51 -12.74 -11.67 5.69
C THR A 51 -12.92 -12.45 4.41
N SER A 52 -13.41 -13.68 4.53
CA SER A 52 -13.81 -14.49 3.39
C SER A 52 -15.32 -14.43 3.17
N TYR A 53 -15.73 -14.26 1.93
CA TYR A 53 -17.11 -14.31 1.44
C TYR A 53 -17.33 -15.54 0.55
N VAL A 54 -16.46 -16.56 0.69
CA VAL A 54 -16.66 -17.89 0.14
C VAL A 54 -16.72 -18.92 1.27
N PRO A 55 -17.56 -19.96 1.15
CA PRO A 55 -17.57 -21.06 2.11
C PRO A 55 -16.21 -21.76 2.21
N SER A 56 -15.84 -22.21 3.41
CA SER A 56 -14.55 -22.86 3.67
C SER A 56 -14.34 -24.18 2.90
N ALA A 57 -15.41 -24.80 2.42
CA ALA A 57 -15.33 -25.98 1.55
C ALA A 57 -14.62 -25.67 0.22
N ILE A 58 -14.78 -24.45 -0.29
CA ILE A 58 -14.28 -24.02 -1.61
C ILE A 58 -13.34 -22.80 -1.52
N GLY A 59 -12.92 -22.42 -0.32
CA GLY A 59 -12.04 -21.28 -0.10
C GLY A 59 -11.41 -21.23 1.29
N VAL A 60 -10.63 -20.18 1.55
CA VAL A 60 -9.97 -19.92 2.84
C VAL A 60 -10.88 -19.12 3.77
N GLY A 61 -10.75 -19.30 5.09
CA GLY A 61 -11.57 -18.60 6.08
C GLY A 61 -12.98 -19.19 6.27
N LYS A 62 -13.66 -18.80 7.35
CA LYS A 62 -15.11 -19.02 7.50
C LYS A 62 -15.88 -17.88 6.83
N PHE A 63 -16.99 -18.21 6.18
CA PHE A 63 -17.83 -17.24 5.48
C PHE A 63 -18.31 -16.13 6.41
N GLY A 64 -18.06 -14.87 6.02
CA GLY A 64 -18.48 -13.67 6.74
C GLY A 64 -17.72 -13.37 8.03
N VAL A 65 -16.80 -14.24 8.45
CA VAL A 65 -16.04 -14.06 9.70
C VAL A 65 -14.77 -13.26 9.43
N ALA A 66 -14.59 -12.18 10.19
CA ALA A 66 -13.37 -11.39 10.16
C ALA A 66 -12.32 -11.94 11.12
N TYR A 67 -11.08 -12.08 10.66
CA TYR A 67 -9.93 -12.50 11.45
C TYR A 67 -8.91 -11.38 11.47
N ASP A 68 -8.40 -11.04 12.66
CA ASP A 68 -7.22 -10.18 12.75
C ASP A 68 -6.02 -10.99 12.20
N GLU A 69 -5.40 -10.53 11.12
CA GLU A 69 -4.38 -11.29 10.37
C GLU A 69 -3.14 -10.42 10.11
N PRO A 70 -2.00 -10.72 10.76
CA PRO A 70 -0.78 -9.92 10.63
C PRO A 70 -0.15 -10.08 9.24
N SER A 71 0.36 -8.99 8.68
CA SER A 71 1.07 -9.00 7.40
C SER A 71 2.18 -7.95 7.34
N ALA A 72 3.29 -8.29 6.69
CA ALA A 72 4.37 -7.34 6.45
C ALA A 72 3.90 -6.19 5.55
N PHE A 73 3.08 -6.49 4.55
CA PHE A 73 2.55 -5.50 3.63
C PHE A 73 1.79 -4.39 4.36
N SER A 74 0.80 -4.74 5.20
CA SER A 74 0.01 -3.71 5.89
C SER A 74 0.85 -2.87 6.85
N ALA A 75 1.80 -3.49 7.55
CA ALA A 75 2.68 -2.78 8.48
C ALA A 75 3.59 -1.80 7.73
N ALA A 76 4.26 -2.27 6.68
CA ALA A 76 5.17 -1.47 5.87
C ALA A 76 4.43 -0.38 5.06
N ALA A 77 3.25 -0.68 4.50
CA ALA A 77 2.44 0.30 3.77
C ALA A 77 1.96 1.44 4.69
N THR A 78 1.52 1.12 5.91
CA THR A 78 1.14 2.13 6.91
C THR A 78 2.34 3.00 7.29
N SER A 79 3.49 2.38 7.58
CA SER A 79 4.71 3.10 7.93
C SER A 79 5.27 3.94 6.78
N ASN A 80 5.15 3.48 5.53
CA ASN A 80 5.50 4.27 4.36
C ASN A 80 4.67 5.55 4.28
N VAL A 81 3.35 5.46 4.47
CA VAL A 81 2.46 6.62 4.46
C VAL A 81 2.84 7.61 5.56
N LEU A 82 3.09 7.12 6.78
CA LEU A 82 3.47 7.97 7.90
C LEU A 82 4.83 8.64 7.65
N ALA A 83 5.85 7.87 7.25
CA ALA A 83 7.18 8.41 6.97
C ALA A 83 7.14 9.49 5.86
N GLU A 84 6.42 9.23 4.76
CA GLU A 84 6.23 10.23 3.71
C GLU A 84 5.50 11.48 4.21
N THR A 85 4.49 11.31 5.07
CA THR A 85 3.78 12.42 5.70
C THR A 85 4.72 13.30 6.52
N TYR A 86 5.63 12.68 7.28
CA TYR A 86 6.65 13.40 8.04
C TYR A 86 7.63 14.15 7.13
N PHE A 87 8.03 13.57 5.99
CA PHE A 87 8.89 14.27 5.04
C PHE A 87 8.20 15.48 4.37
N TYR A 88 6.86 15.51 4.32
CA TYR A 88 6.12 16.71 3.96
C TYR A 88 6.01 17.69 5.12
N ASN A 89 5.72 17.21 6.34
CA ASN A 89 5.56 18.03 7.53
C ASN A 89 6.39 17.49 8.72
N PRO A 90 7.66 17.93 8.87
CA PRO A 90 8.53 17.46 9.95
C PRO A 90 8.06 17.87 11.37
N ARG A 91 7.07 18.77 11.50
CA ARG A 91 6.48 19.14 12.80
C ARG A 91 5.69 18.01 13.44
N LEU A 92 5.32 16.98 12.68
CA LEU A 92 4.54 15.83 13.16
C LEU A 92 5.42 14.82 13.92
N ALA A 93 5.96 15.26 15.07
CA ALA A 93 6.95 14.52 15.87
C ALA A 93 6.44 13.17 16.44
N LYS A 94 5.12 12.93 16.43
CA LYS A 94 4.51 11.63 16.82
C LYS A 94 4.80 10.51 15.81
N ILE A 95 5.16 10.85 14.56
CA ILE A 95 5.39 9.86 13.49
C ILE A 95 6.68 9.04 13.66
N PRO A 96 7.88 9.64 13.82
CA PRO A 96 9.13 8.87 13.84
C PRO A 96 9.17 7.71 14.85
N PRO A 97 8.67 7.85 16.10
CA PRO A 97 8.61 6.72 17.04
C PRO A 97 7.77 5.54 16.52
N MET A 98 6.61 5.80 15.89
CA MET A 98 5.78 4.75 15.30
C MET A 98 6.51 4.01 14.17
N VAL A 99 7.16 4.77 13.27
CA VAL A 99 7.89 4.23 12.11
C VAL A 99 9.08 3.38 12.57
N ARG A 100 9.82 3.80 13.60
CA ARG A 100 10.92 3.01 14.19
C ARG A 100 10.43 1.71 14.81
N LYS A 101 9.30 1.74 15.53
CA LYS A 101 8.74 0.55 16.19
C LYS A 101 8.42 -0.56 15.18
N THR A 102 8.00 -0.22 13.96
CA THR A 102 7.68 -1.19 12.90
C THR A 102 8.87 -2.05 12.47
N ALA A 103 10.11 -1.58 12.61
CA ALA A 103 11.30 -2.30 12.13
C ALA A 103 11.45 -3.66 12.82
N TRP A 104 11.23 -3.66 14.14
CA TRP A 104 11.24 -4.85 14.98
C TRP A 104 10.18 -5.84 14.53
N GLY A 105 8.96 -5.35 14.29
CA GLY A 105 7.83 -6.19 13.89
C GLY A 105 7.95 -6.79 12.49
N LEU A 106 8.84 -6.30 11.64
CA LEU A 106 9.07 -6.81 10.29
C LEU A 106 10.19 -7.86 10.22
N ALA A 107 11.02 -7.99 11.26
CA ALA A 107 12.14 -8.93 11.25
C ALA A 107 11.71 -10.39 10.97
N PRO A 108 10.61 -10.93 11.57
CA PRO A 108 10.20 -12.31 11.29
C PRO A 108 9.78 -12.56 9.83
N TYR A 109 9.36 -11.53 9.10
CA TYR A 109 8.86 -11.64 7.73
C TYR A 109 9.96 -11.82 6.69
N ARG A 110 11.22 -11.58 7.07
CA ARG A 110 12.38 -11.76 6.20
C ARG A 110 12.54 -13.22 5.76
N TRP A 111 12.88 -13.40 4.50
CA TRP A 111 13.32 -14.64 3.89
C TRP A 111 14.56 -14.31 3.05
N GLY A 112 15.74 -14.45 3.65
CA GLY A 112 16.94 -13.81 3.10
C GLY A 112 16.74 -12.29 3.11
N ASP A 113 17.07 -11.65 1.99
CA ASP A 113 16.78 -10.23 1.75
C ASP A 113 15.38 -9.96 1.16
N LEU A 114 14.61 -11.00 0.86
CA LEU A 114 13.21 -10.88 0.41
C LEU A 114 12.25 -10.79 1.61
N PHE A 115 11.01 -10.36 1.34
CA PHE A 115 9.96 -10.34 2.35
C PHE A 115 8.74 -11.14 1.90
N ASN A 116 8.21 -11.92 2.84
CA ASN A 116 6.97 -12.64 2.65
C ASN A 116 5.80 -11.88 3.28
N PHE A 117 4.61 -11.99 2.69
CA PHE A 117 3.40 -11.40 3.25
C PHE A 117 3.13 -11.87 4.69
N TYR A 118 3.38 -13.15 4.99
CA TYR A 118 3.13 -13.76 6.31
C TYR A 118 4.41 -14.04 7.10
N PRO A 119 4.34 -13.96 8.45
CA PRO A 119 5.44 -14.40 9.30
C PRO A 119 5.55 -15.94 9.23
N PRO A 120 6.69 -16.51 9.64
CA PRO A 120 6.88 -17.95 9.63
C PRO A 120 6.05 -18.59 10.74
N SER A 121 5.60 -19.81 10.47
CA SER A 121 5.00 -20.74 11.41
C SER A 121 5.65 -22.12 11.26
N SER A 122 5.17 -23.11 12.01
CA SER A 122 5.61 -24.50 11.93
C SER A 122 4.43 -25.42 11.62
N PHE A 123 4.62 -26.31 10.65
CA PHE A 123 3.70 -27.40 10.36
C PHE A 123 4.48 -28.71 10.29
N LYS A 124 4.25 -29.61 11.26
CA LYS A 124 4.98 -30.88 11.39
C LYS A 124 6.52 -30.70 11.35
N GLY A 125 7.03 -29.68 12.02
CA GLY A 125 8.47 -29.38 12.06
C GLY A 125 9.01 -28.63 10.84
N VAL A 126 8.21 -28.44 9.78
CA VAL A 126 8.61 -27.67 8.61
C VAL A 126 8.18 -26.21 8.77
N ARG A 127 9.10 -25.29 8.45
CA ARG A 127 8.81 -23.85 8.42
C ARG A 127 7.85 -23.54 7.28
N THR A 128 6.74 -22.91 7.58
CA THR A 128 5.71 -22.51 6.61
C THR A 128 5.40 -21.03 6.75
N ARG A 129 4.75 -20.44 5.75
CA ARG A 129 4.30 -19.04 5.75
C ARG A 129 2.91 -18.92 5.17
N GLY A 130 1.95 -18.70 6.05
CA GLY A 130 0.55 -18.57 5.70
C GLY A 130 -0.21 -17.83 6.80
N PRO A 131 -1.53 -17.66 6.62
CA PRO A 131 -2.40 -17.04 7.61
C PRO A 131 -2.22 -17.66 9.00
N ARG A 132 -2.05 -16.81 10.01
CA ARG A 132 -1.84 -17.21 11.42
C ARG A 132 -3.15 -17.47 12.13
N ASN A 133 -4.13 -16.60 11.92
CA ASN A 133 -5.36 -16.58 12.71
C ASN A 133 -6.59 -16.95 11.89
N MET A 134 -6.57 -16.69 10.57
CA MET A 134 -7.63 -17.11 9.69
C MET A 134 -7.80 -18.63 9.70
N TYR A 135 -9.04 -19.08 9.84
CA TYR A 135 -9.35 -20.50 9.74
C TYR A 135 -8.99 -21.04 8.34
N LEU A 136 -8.19 -22.09 8.30
CA LEU A 136 -7.89 -22.85 7.09
C LEU A 136 -8.31 -24.30 7.28
N ALA A 137 -9.28 -24.74 6.48
CA ALA A 137 -9.59 -26.17 6.42
C ALA A 137 -8.33 -26.95 5.99
N PRO A 138 -8.14 -28.20 6.46
CA PRO A 138 -6.88 -28.94 6.28
C PRO A 138 -6.36 -28.96 4.83
N GLN A 139 -7.25 -29.10 3.85
CA GLN A 139 -6.91 -29.13 2.42
C GLN A 139 -6.34 -27.80 1.90
N TRP A 140 -6.65 -26.66 2.52
CA TRP A 140 -6.20 -25.34 2.09
C TRP A 140 -4.90 -24.88 2.76
N LYS A 141 -4.37 -25.64 3.73
CA LYS A 141 -3.17 -25.23 4.48
C LYS A 141 -1.95 -25.08 3.58
N GLY A 142 -1.73 -25.99 2.63
CA GLY A 142 -0.59 -25.87 1.71
C GLY A 142 -0.83 -24.87 0.58
N PHE A 143 -2.08 -24.67 0.16
CA PHE A 143 -2.45 -23.57 -0.74
C PHE A 143 -2.03 -22.21 -0.18
N ALA A 144 -2.19 -22.02 1.12
CA ALA A 144 -1.83 -20.78 1.80
C ALA A 144 -0.35 -20.68 2.21
N ASN A 145 0.47 -21.70 1.90
CA ASN A 145 1.92 -21.68 2.14
C ASN A 145 2.62 -21.00 0.95
N ILE A 146 2.76 -19.68 1.01
CA ILE A 146 3.15 -18.85 -0.13
C ILE A 146 4.62 -18.43 -0.09
N PRO A 147 5.30 -18.26 -1.23
CA PRO A 147 6.67 -17.74 -1.31
C PRO A 147 6.69 -16.21 -1.10
N PRO A 148 7.88 -15.59 -0.97
CA PRO A 148 8.03 -14.15 -1.05
C PRO A 148 7.43 -13.56 -2.34
N ASP A 149 6.95 -12.32 -2.25
CA ASP A 149 6.30 -11.62 -3.35
C ASP A 149 6.94 -10.24 -3.56
N ALA A 150 6.86 -9.73 -4.79
CA ALA A 150 7.45 -8.47 -5.21
C ALA A 150 6.80 -7.26 -4.52
N ASP A 151 5.53 -7.37 -4.12
CA ASP A 151 4.77 -6.27 -3.54
C ASP A 151 5.23 -6.03 -2.09
N THR A 152 5.17 -7.07 -1.27
CA THR A 152 5.65 -7.04 0.11
C THR A 152 7.14 -6.67 0.13
N THR A 153 7.95 -7.32 -0.71
CA THR A 153 9.39 -7.04 -0.79
C THR A 153 9.66 -5.58 -1.14
N SER A 154 9.01 -5.04 -2.17
CA SER A 154 9.26 -3.65 -2.60
C SER A 154 8.73 -2.61 -1.61
N VAL A 155 7.55 -2.84 -1.03
CA VAL A 155 6.95 -1.95 -0.03
C VAL A 155 7.76 -1.96 1.26
N THR A 156 8.27 -3.12 1.71
CA THR A 156 9.11 -3.21 2.91
C THR A 156 10.49 -2.63 2.71
N HIS A 157 11.16 -2.84 1.56
CA HIS A 157 12.44 -2.17 1.29
C HIS A 157 12.28 -0.65 1.12
N THR A 158 11.17 -0.19 0.56
CA THR A 158 10.83 1.24 0.55
C THR A 158 10.72 1.77 1.99
N TYR A 159 10.07 1.03 2.89
CA TYR A 159 10.00 1.39 4.30
C TYR A 159 11.38 1.48 4.95
N LEU A 160 12.25 0.50 4.74
CA LEU A 160 13.60 0.50 5.30
C LEU A 160 14.42 1.70 4.79
N HIS A 161 14.23 2.08 3.52
CA HIS A 161 14.84 3.30 2.97
C HIS A 161 14.32 4.58 3.62
N LEU A 162 12.99 4.70 3.78
CA LEU A 162 12.38 5.85 4.42
C LEU A 162 12.80 5.96 5.89
N LEU A 163 12.87 4.85 6.63
CA LEU A 163 13.36 4.80 8.01
C LEU A 163 14.80 5.31 8.10
N LYS A 164 15.71 4.80 7.26
CA LYS A 164 17.11 5.26 7.23
C LYS A 164 17.21 6.75 6.90
N SER A 165 16.36 7.24 6.02
CA SER A 165 16.30 8.66 5.65
C SER A 165 15.81 9.52 6.83
N LEU A 166 14.81 9.03 7.59
CA LEU A 166 14.32 9.70 8.81
C LEU A 166 15.40 9.75 9.89
N GLU A 167 16.11 8.66 10.11
CA GLU A 167 17.21 8.57 11.09
C GLU A 167 18.38 9.49 10.72
N ALA A 168 18.65 9.65 9.42
CA ALA A 168 19.66 10.57 8.92
C ALA A 168 19.20 12.04 8.90
N GLY A 169 17.91 12.33 9.12
CA GLY A 169 17.36 13.67 8.95
C GLY A 169 17.43 14.19 7.51
N GLN A 170 17.43 13.28 6.53
CA GLN A 170 17.63 13.59 5.11
C GLN A 170 16.40 13.26 4.28
N SER A 171 16.21 14.00 3.19
CA SER A 171 15.17 13.67 2.21
C SER A 171 15.43 12.28 1.62
N PRO A 172 14.41 11.42 1.46
CA PRO A 172 14.59 10.10 0.87
C PRO A 172 15.00 10.14 -0.60
N ARG A 173 14.92 11.29 -1.28
CA ARG A 173 15.43 11.46 -2.65
C ARG A 173 16.94 11.76 -2.72
N SER A 174 17.52 12.26 -1.62
CA SER A 174 18.92 12.68 -1.55
C SER A 174 19.91 11.50 -1.42
N ARG A 175 19.40 10.33 -1.02
CA ARG A 175 20.18 9.11 -0.83
C ARG A 175 19.59 7.98 -1.67
N ALA A 176 20.46 7.16 -2.25
CA ALA A 176 20.02 5.94 -2.91
C ALA A 176 19.57 4.88 -1.88
N ALA A 177 18.43 4.24 -2.14
CA ALA A 177 18.01 3.09 -1.35
C ALA A 177 19.03 1.95 -1.49
N LEU A 178 19.39 1.35 -0.36
CA LEU A 178 20.19 0.12 -0.36
C LEU A 178 19.28 -1.03 -0.75
N MET A 179 19.56 -1.63 -1.91
CA MET A 179 18.83 -2.78 -2.41
C MET A 179 19.81 -3.95 -2.57
N PRO A 180 19.66 -5.01 -1.77
CA PRO A 180 20.53 -6.19 -1.87
C PRO A 180 20.49 -6.82 -3.26
N ALA A 181 21.59 -7.47 -3.66
CA ALA A 181 21.70 -8.14 -4.96
C ALA A 181 20.60 -9.21 -5.13
N GLU A 182 20.31 -9.98 -4.09
CA GLU A 182 19.23 -10.98 -4.08
C GLU A 182 17.87 -10.38 -4.49
N VAL A 183 17.56 -9.16 -4.05
CA VAL A 183 16.30 -8.47 -4.42
C VAL A 183 16.30 -8.09 -5.90
N ILE A 184 17.43 -7.60 -6.41
CA ILE A 184 17.58 -7.24 -7.83
C ILE A 184 17.43 -8.48 -8.71
N ASP A 185 18.09 -9.57 -8.33
CA ASP A 185 18.11 -10.82 -9.08
C ASP A 185 16.73 -11.48 -9.08
N ALA A 186 16.06 -11.50 -7.93
CA ALA A 186 14.69 -12.01 -7.80
C ALA A 186 13.70 -11.24 -8.69
N LEU A 187 13.72 -9.90 -8.64
CA LEU A 187 12.87 -9.07 -9.49
C LEU A 187 13.21 -9.26 -10.98
N SER A 188 14.49 -9.30 -11.34
CA SER A 188 14.93 -9.44 -12.72
C SER A 188 14.52 -10.78 -13.34
N SER A 189 14.53 -11.84 -12.53
CA SER A 189 14.14 -13.20 -12.94
C SER A 189 12.62 -13.37 -13.01
N ALA A 190 11.89 -12.69 -12.12
CA ALA A 190 10.44 -12.72 -12.04
C ALA A 190 9.78 -11.72 -13.00
N ARG A 191 9.88 -11.98 -14.32
CA ARG A 191 9.25 -11.18 -15.39
C ARG A 191 8.30 -12.01 -16.24
N ASP A 192 7.23 -11.41 -16.75
CA ASP A 192 6.15 -12.09 -17.51
C ASP A 192 6.50 -12.52 -18.95
N LEU A 193 7.80 -12.58 -19.28
CA LEU A 193 8.28 -12.93 -20.62
C LEU A 193 8.16 -14.43 -20.89
N SER A 194 7.50 -14.80 -21.99
CA SER A 194 7.37 -16.20 -22.44
C SER A 194 6.84 -17.16 -21.37
N ARG A 195 5.94 -16.65 -20.51
CA ARG A 195 5.24 -17.40 -19.47
C ARG A 195 3.79 -17.68 -19.88
N LEU A 196 3.20 -18.73 -19.31
CA LEU A 196 1.76 -18.95 -19.41
C LEU A 196 1.06 -17.85 -18.58
N PRO A 197 0.26 -16.96 -19.19
CA PRO A 197 -0.34 -15.88 -18.43
C PRO A 197 -1.44 -16.42 -17.51
N HIS A 198 -1.57 -15.82 -16.33
CA HIS A 198 -2.75 -15.99 -15.50
C HIS A 198 -4.02 -15.62 -16.30
N THR A 199 -5.10 -16.37 -16.12
CA THR A 199 -6.36 -16.21 -16.89
C THR A 199 -6.89 -14.77 -16.83
N TYR A 200 -6.82 -14.16 -15.66
CA TYR A 200 -7.16 -12.75 -15.47
C TYR A 200 -6.28 -11.80 -16.31
N ASN A 201 -4.96 -11.98 -16.31
CA ASN A 201 -4.06 -11.18 -17.13
C ASN A 201 -4.31 -11.38 -18.63
N ALA A 202 -4.54 -12.62 -19.06
CA ALA A 202 -4.87 -12.95 -20.44
C ALA A 202 -6.16 -12.23 -20.91
N ALA A 203 -7.22 -12.28 -20.10
CA ALA A 203 -8.50 -11.63 -20.39
C ALA A 203 -8.39 -10.11 -20.55
N GLN A 204 -7.39 -9.49 -19.93
CA GLN A 204 -7.16 -8.03 -19.96
C GLN A 204 -6.01 -7.60 -20.88
N LEU A 205 -5.43 -8.55 -21.63
CA LEU A 205 -4.27 -8.36 -22.50
C LEU A 205 -3.05 -7.78 -21.74
N HIS A 206 -2.82 -8.30 -20.54
CA HIS A 206 -1.65 -8.03 -19.71
C HIS A 206 -0.67 -9.21 -19.80
N VAL A 207 -0.22 -9.53 -21.02
CA VAL A 207 0.60 -10.71 -21.30
C VAL A 207 1.90 -10.30 -21.98
N ASN A 208 3.01 -10.98 -21.65
CA ASN A 208 4.33 -10.77 -22.27
C ASN A 208 4.73 -9.28 -22.33
N THR A 209 4.43 -8.55 -21.27
CA THR A 209 4.62 -7.09 -21.16
C THR A 209 6.07 -6.71 -20.86
N GLY A 210 6.85 -7.68 -20.37
CA GLY A 210 8.18 -7.54 -19.80
C GLY A 210 8.21 -7.05 -18.36
N ALA A 211 7.04 -6.78 -17.77
CA ALA A 211 6.88 -6.24 -16.42
C ALA A 211 7.19 -7.29 -15.34
N PHE A 212 7.31 -6.83 -14.09
CA PHE A 212 7.57 -7.70 -12.95
C PHE A 212 6.32 -8.52 -12.59
N MET A 213 6.56 -9.78 -12.23
CA MET A 213 5.54 -10.68 -11.69
C MET A 213 5.27 -10.39 -10.22
N THR A 214 4.08 -10.75 -9.73
CA THR A 214 3.74 -10.63 -8.31
C THR A 214 4.58 -11.58 -7.46
N TRP A 215 4.68 -12.85 -7.83
CA TRP A 215 5.42 -13.85 -7.05
C TRP A 215 6.87 -13.95 -7.51
N LEU A 216 7.81 -14.01 -6.57
CA LEU A 216 9.25 -14.07 -6.87
C LEU A 216 9.75 -15.51 -7.08
N TRP A 217 8.85 -16.44 -7.34
CA TRP A 217 9.14 -17.84 -7.64
C TRP A 217 8.91 -18.12 -9.12
N ASP A 218 9.60 -19.14 -9.65
CA ASP A 218 9.32 -19.65 -10.97
C ASP A 218 8.21 -20.71 -10.91
N GLU A 219 7.08 -20.46 -11.59
CA GLU A 219 6.04 -21.46 -11.71
C GLU A 219 6.49 -22.72 -12.48
N LYS A 220 7.65 -22.73 -13.14
CA LYS A 220 8.22 -23.91 -13.81
C LYS A 220 9.16 -24.75 -12.93
N ASP A 221 9.45 -24.30 -11.71
CA ASP A 221 10.29 -25.02 -10.75
C ASP A 221 9.76 -26.46 -10.54
N PRO A 222 10.57 -27.51 -10.81
CA PRO A 222 10.15 -28.90 -10.63
C PRO A 222 9.84 -29.24 -9.16
N ASP A 223 10.42 -28.51 -8.20
CA ASP A 223 10.24 -28.75 -6.77
C ASP A 223 8.98 -28.05 -6.22
N MET A 224 8.34 -27.17 -6.99
CA MET A 224 7.11 -26.50 -6.57
C MET A 224 5.90 -27.47 -6.55
N PRO A 225 5.16 -27.59 -5.43
CA PRO A 225 4.02 -28.49 -5.33
C PRO A 225 2.91 -28.23 -6.35
N ARG A 226 2.66 -29.19 -7.25
CA ARG A 226 1.65 -29.06 -8.32
C ARG A 226 0.21 -29.29 -7.85
N ASN A 227 -0.01 -30.17 -6.88
CA ASN A 227 -1.33 -30.39 -6.31
C ASN A 227 -1.74 -29.20 -5.41
N ILE A 228 -2.87 -28.53 -5.70
CA ILE A 228 -3.43 -27.42 -4.90
C ILE A 228 -3.73 -27.78 -3.45
N PHE A 229 -3.93 -29.07 -3.17
CA PHE A 229 -4.16 -29.62 -1.84
C PHE A 229 -2.91 -30.28 -1.25
N ALA A 230 -1.73 -30.09 -1.85
CA ALA A 230 -0.48 -30.55 -1.27
C ALA A 230 -0.35 -30.03 0.16
N ALA A 231 0.12 -30.88 1.06
CA ALA A 231 0.32 -30.47 2.45
C ALA A 231 1.48 -29.45 2.55
N PRO A 232 1.47 -28.54 3.54
CA PRO A 232 2.48 -27.48 3.67
C PRO A 232 3.94 -27.96 3.70
N HIS A 233 4.19 -29.16 4.26
CA HIS A 233 5.54 -29.73 4.36
C HIS A 233 6.15 -30.10 2.99
N ARG A 234 5.37 -30.05 1.90
CA ARG A 234 5.86 -30.30 0.54
C ARG A 234 6.51 -29.07 -0.11
N GLY A 235 6.45 -27.90 0.53
CA GLY A 235 7.07 -26.67 0.04
C GLY A 235 6.08 -25.52 -0.12
N THR A 236 6.62 -24.35 -0.49
CA THR A 236 5.84 -23.17 -0.84
C THR A 236 5.36 -23.24 -2.28
N ARG A 237 4.27 -22.54 -2.58
CA ARG A 237 3.73 -22.48 -3.94
C ARG A 237 3.15 -21.13 -4.28
N ILE A 238 3.27 -20.77 -5.54
CA ILE A 238 2.48 -19.68 -6.10
C ILE A 238 1.00 -20.11 -6.01
N PRO A 239 0.09 -19.24 -5.54
CA PRO A 239 -1.33 -19.53 -5.55
C PRO A 239 -1.77 -20.03 -6.93
N PHE A 240 -2.40 -21.20 -6.97
CA PHE A 240 -2.86 -21.87 -8.21
C PHE A 240 -1.76 -22.24 -9.22
N ASN A 241 -0.47 -22.14 -8.86
CA ASN A 241 0.69 -22.46 -9.73
C ASN A 241 0.78 -21.64 -11.02
N VAL A 242 0.12 -20.49 -11.07
CA VAL A 242 0.22 -19.56 -12.20
C VAL A 242 0.49 -18.19 -11.63
N ASN A 243 1.63 -17.63 -12.02
CA ASN A 243 2.05 -16.31 -11.60
C ASN A 243 1.33 -15.22 -12.43
N ASP A 244 1.30 -14.00 -11.94
CA ASP A 244 0.50 -12.91 -12.48
C ASP A 244 1.27 -11.59 -12.51
N VAL A 245 0.74 -10.63 -13.28
CA VAL A 245 1.21 -9.24 -13.33
C VAL A 245 0.14 -8.34 -12.74
N ASP A 246 0.51 -7.54 -11.74
CA ASP A 246 -0.38 -6.55 -11.13
C ASP A 246 0.22 -5.14 -11.25
N CYS A 247 -0.60 -4.15 -11.64
CA CYS A 247 -0.11 -2.79 -11.86
C CYS A 247 0.32 -2.09 -10.56
N VAL A 248 -0.36 -2.34 -9.44
CA VAL A 248 0.00 -1.69 -8.17
C VAL A 248 1.31 -2.27 -7.65
N VAL A 249 1.50 -3.59 -7.78
CA VAL A 249 2.78 -4.26 -7.48
C VAL A 249 3.90 -3.64 -8.31
N ASN A 250 3.71 -3.49 -9.62
CA ASN A 250 4.70 -2.87 -10.50
C ASN A 250 4.98 -1.41 -10.16
N ALA A 251 3.97 -0.63 -9.75
CA ALA A 251 4.18 0.74 -9.28
C ALA A 251 5.03 0.76 -7.99
N ASN A 252 4.77 -0.14 -7.04
CA ASN A 252 5.55 -0.25 -5.80
C ASN A 252 7.00 -0.67 -6.08
N VAL A 253 7.22 -1.62 -7.00
CA VAL A 253 8.57 -2.01 -7.46
C VAL A 253 9.29 -0.82 -8.12
N LEU A 254 8.63 -0.11 -9.05
CA LEU A 254 9.22 1.06 -9.70
C LEU A 254 9.60 2.16 -8.70
N LYS A 255 8.81 2.35 -7.64
CA LYS A 255 9.12 3.29 -6.56
C LYS A 255 10.40 2.92 -5.82
N LEU A 256 10.55 1.65 -5.43
CA LEU A 256 11.79 1.16 -4.82
C LEU A 256 12.99 1.34 -5.76
N LEU A 257 12.87 0.89 -7.02
CA LEU A 257 13.94 0.98 -8.01
C LEU A 257 14.35 2.44 -8.29
N THR A 258 13.38 3.37 -8.26
CA THR A 258 13.63 4.81 -8.39
C THR A 258 14.44 5.34 -7.21
N TYR A 259 14.10 4.97 -5.97
CA TYR A 259 14.91 5.33 -4.82
C TYR A 259 16.29 4.68 -4.87
N ALA A 260 16.41 3.44 -5.35
CA ALA A 260 17.68 2.72 -5.49
C ALA A 260 18.53 3.21 -6.69
N LYS A 261 18.03 4.16 -7.50
CA LYS A 261 18.67 4.63 -8.74
C LYS A 261 18.95 3.51 -9.75
N LYS A 262 18.06 2.51 -9.80
CA LYS A 262 18.10 1.36 -10.73
C LYS A 262 17.04 1.49 -11.81
N THR A 263 17.09 2.59 -12.58
CA THR A 263 16.04 3.00 -13.53
C THR A 263 16.30 2.57 -14.98
N GLU A 264 17.45 1.95 -15.28
CA GLU A 264 17.86 1.61 -16.64
C GLU A 264 17.53 0.16 -17.04
N GLY A 265 17.20 -0.70 -16.07
CA GLY A 265 16.97 -2.12 -16.30
C GLY A 265 15.76 -2.42 -17.19
N PRO A 266 15.75 -3.55 -17.92
CA PRO A 266 14.68 -3.90 -18.85
C PRO A 266 13.32 -4.05 -18.16
N GLY A 267 13.30 -4.60 -16.93
CA GLY A 267 12.08 -4.70 -16.11
C GLY A 267 11.52 -3.32 -15.77
N TYR A 268 12.36 -2.36 -15.35
CA TYR A 268 11.93 -0.99 -15.06
C TYR A 268 11.25 -0.35 -16.29
N GLN A 269 11.91 -0.41 -17.45
CA GLN A 269 11.40 0.18 -18.68
C GLN A 269 10.11 -0.50 -19.17
N ALA A 270 10.02 -1.81 -19.05
CA ALA A 270 8.82 -2.57 -19.40
C ALA A 270 7.64 -2.22 -18.48
N SER A 271 7.86 -2.15 -17.17
CA SER A 271 6.84 -1.73 -16.21
C SER A 271 6.39 -0.29 -16.47
N CYS A 272 7.30 0.64 -16.78
CA CYS A 272 6.92 2.00 -17.17
C CYS A 272 5.98 2.01 -18.40
N ARG A 273 6.34 1.31 -19.48
CA ARG A 273 5.50 1.20 -20.68
C ARG A 273 4.16 0.55 -20.37
N HIS A 274 4.15 -0.50 -19.56
CA HIS A 274 2.95 -1.21 -19.15
C HIS A 274 1.98 -0.29 -18.39
N LEU A 275 2.46 0.40 -17.36
CA LEU A 275 1.64 1.32 -16.55
C LEU A 275 1.12 2.49 -17.39
N ASN A 276 1.96 3.09 -18.24
CA ASN A 276 1.52 4.16 -19.13
C ASN A 276 0.43 3.69 -20.10
N ARG A 277 0.55 2.48 -20.68
CA ARG A 277 -0.51 1.89 -21.50
C ARG A 277 -1.81 1.67 -20.73
N VAL A 278 -1.73 1.23 -19.48
CA VAL A 278 -2.91 1.00 -18.63
C VAL A 278 -3.65 2.30 -18.35
N VAL A 279 -2.92 3.39 -18.09
CA VAL A 279 -3.48 4.74 -17.95
C VAL A 279 -4.10 5.20 -19.27
N GLU A 280 -3.40 5.01 -20.40
CA GLU A 280 -3.89 5.35 -21.74
C GLU A 280 -5.24 4.69 -22.02
N LYS A 281 -5.32 3.38 -21.78
CA LYS A 281 -6.51 2.56 -22.04
C LYS A 281 -7.54 2.64 -20.91
N ARG A 282 -7.31 3.45 -19.87
CA ARG A 282 -8.17 3.60 -18.69
C ARG A 282 -8.49 2.27 -17.99
N GLN A 283 -7.57 1.31 -18.00
CA GLN A 283 -7.76 -0.04 -17.42
C GLN A 283 -7.53 -0.09 -15.90
N PHE A 284 -7.77 1.02 -15.18
CA PHE A 284 -7.46 1.19 -13.75
C PHE A 284 -8.06 0.13 -12.84
N TYR A 285 -9.29 -0.29 -13.14
CA TYR A 285 -9.97 -1.30 -12.34
C TYR A 285 -9.47 -2.71 -12.66
N PHE A 286 -8.98 -2.96 -13.87
CA PHE A 286 -8.69 -4.31 -14.37
C PHE A 286 -7.20 -4.66 -14.38
N CYS A 287 -6.31 -3.69 -14.17
CA CYS A 287 -4.88 -3.96 -14.16
C CYS A 287 -4.38 -4.50 -12.82
N GLY A 288 -4.79 -5.72 -12.49
CA GLY A 288 -4.40 -6.40 -11.27
C GLY A 288 -5.56 -7.11 -10.59
N MET A 289 -5.24 -8.19 -9.87
CA MET A 289 -6.21 -9.03 -9.18
C MET A 289 -6.33 -8.66 -7.71
N TYR A 290 -5.27 -8.10 -7.12
CA TYR A 290 -5.17 -7.93 -5.68
C TYR A 290 -5.79 -6.64 -5.15
N TYR A 291 -5.89 -5.62 -6.00
CA TYR A 291 -6.35 -4.30 -5.60
C TYR A 291 -7.78 -4.04 -6.09
N PRO A 292 -8.78 -4.10 -5.20
CA PRO A 292 -10.18 -3.97 -5.59
C PRO A 292 -10.60 -2.56 -5.98
N SER A 293 -9.88 -1.56 -5.50
CA SER A 293 -10.22 -0.16 -5.74
C SER A 293 -9.55 0.34 -7.00
N ARG A 294 -10.36 0.94 -7.89
CA ARG A 294 -9.88 1.68 -9.06
C ARG A 294 -9.02 2.90 -8.71
N TYR A 295 -8.91 3.27 -7.43
CA TYR A 295 -8.09 4.38 -6.93
C TYR A 295 -6.73 3.93 -6.37
N ALA A 296 -6.53 2.63 -6.16
CA ALA A 296 -5.25 2.09 -5.68
C ALA A 296 -4.10 2.36 -6.67
N LEU A 297 -4.33 2.10 -7.95
CA LEU A 297 -3.32 2.34 -9.00
C LEU A 297 -2.99 3.83 -9.17
N PRO A 298 -3.96 4.76 -9.32
CA PRO A 298 -3.66 6.19 -9.34
C PRO A 298 -2.84 6.66 -8.13
N TYR A 299 -3.16 6.17 -6.93
CA TYR A 299 -2.40 6.49 -5.73
C TYR A 299 -0.96 5.94 -5.78
N ALA A 300 -0.79 4.66 -6.11
CA ALA A 300 0.52 4.04 -6.21
C ALA A 300 1.41 4.75 -7.24
N MET A 301 0.87 5.04 -8.43
CA MET A 301 1.57 5.80 -9.47
C MET A 301 1.90 7.24 -9.01
N ALA A 302 0.99 7.92 -8.33
CA ALA A 302 1.25 9.27 -7.81
C ALA A 302 2.42 9.28 -6.81
N THR A 303 2.49 8.32 -5.89
CA THR A 303 3.62 8.23 -4.96
C THR A 303 4.93 7.84 -5.66
N THR A 304 4.85 7.09 -6.76
CA THR A 304 6.01 6.67 -7.58
C THR A 304 6.55 7.83 -8.41
N ILE A 305 5.67 8.60 -9.04
CA ILE A 305 6.01 9.88 -9.70
C ILE A 305 6.65 10.82 -8.67
N ASN A 306 6.06 10.93 -7.48
CA ASN A 306 6.63 11.71 -6.38
C ASN A 306 7.92 11.09 -5.79
N ALA A 307 8.29 9.86 -6.09
CA ALA A 307 9.64 9.36 -5.76
C ALA A 307 10.69 9.82 -6.79
N GLY A 308 10.25 10.32 -7.96
CA GLY A 308 11.10 10.79 -9.05
C GLY A 308 11.09 9.89 -10.29
N ALA A 309 10.11 8.99 -10.44
CA ALA A 309 10.01 8.09 -11.59
C ALA A 309 9.54 8.85 -12.84
N SER A 310 10.47 9.50 -13.53
CA SER A 310 10.18 10.34 -14.71
C SER A 310 9.49 9.59 -15.85
N CYS A 311 9.70 8.28 -15.96
CA CYS A 311 9.07 7.45 -16.99
C CYS A 311 7.53 7.42 -16.91
N LEU A 312 6.94 7.76 -15.75
CA LEU A 312 5.49 7.79 -15.54
C LEU A 312 4.88 9.20 -15.68
N GLU A 313 5.70 10.23 -15.87
CA GLU A 313 5.22 11.61 -16.06
C GLU A 313 4.24 11.79 -17.22
N PRO A 314 4.38 11.10 -18.38
CA PRO A 314 3.39 11.18 -19.46
C PRO A 314 1.96 10.80 -19.02
N SER A 315 1.82 10.00 -17.97
CA SER A 315 0.53 9.60 -17.41
C SER A 315 -0.05 10.59 -16.39
N ARG A 316 0.73 11.55 -15.88
CA ARG A 316 0.31 12.44 -14.78
C ARG A 316 -1.05 13.09 -15.02
N GLN A 317 -1.21 13.76 -16.16
CA GLN A 317 -2.45 14.50 -16.44
C GLN A 317 -3.65 13.55 -16.63
N LYS A 318 -3.43 12.38 -17.25
CA LYS A 318 -4.49 11.38 -17.44
C LYS A 318 -4.93 10.76 -16.12
N LEU A 319 -4.00 10.55 -15.18
CA LEU A 319 -4.30 10.14 -13.81
C LEU A 319 -5.16 11.17 -13.09
N LEU A 320 -4.78 12.46 -13.14
CA LEU A 320 -5.54 13.55 -12.55
C LEU A 320 -6.95 13.64 -13.13
N ASN A 321 -7.06 13.68 -14.45
CA ASN A 321 -8.35 13.77 -15.13
C ASN A 321 -9.26 12.59 -14.77
N TYR A 322 -8.71 11.38 -14.69
CA TYR A 322 -9.45 10.19 -14.28
C TYR A 322 -9.99 10.31 -12.85
N VAL A 323 -9.15 10.70 -11.89
CA VAL A 323 -9.57 10.86 -10.48
C VAL A 323 -10.60 11.98 -10.32
N LEU A 324 -10.37 13.14 -10.95
CA LEU A 324 -11.30 14.28 -10.89
C LEU A 324 -12.68 13.94 -11.45
N ALA A 325 -12.73 13.20 -12.57
CA ALA A 325 -13.98 12.82 -13.22
C ALA A 325 -14.85 11.85 -12.39
N LEU A 326 -14.24 11.10 -11.47
CA LEU A 326 -14.93 10.09 -10.67
C LEU A 326 -15.40 10.56 -9.29
N GLN A 327 -15.13 11.82 -8.91
CA GLN A 327 -15.61 12.32 -7.63
C GLN A 327 -17.13 12.55 -7.66
N HIS A 328 -17.84 11.91 -6.73
CA HIS A 328 -19.28 12.05 -6.54
C HIS A 328 -19.67 13.44 -6.01
N LYS A 329 -20.96 13.77 -6.04
CA LYS A 329 -21.53 15.06 -5.56
C LYS A 329 -21.29 15.30 -4.06
N ASP A 330 -21.20 14.25 -3.25
CA ASP A 330 -20.88 14.36 -1.82
C ASP A 330 -19.38 14.56 -1.53
N GLY A 331 -18.52 14.53 -2.56
CA GLY A 331 -17.06 14.64 -2.42
C GLY A 331 -16.35 13.30 -2.29
N SER A 332 -17.08 12.19 -2.22
CA SER A 332 -16.50 10.85 -2.10
C SER A 332 -15.97 10.29 -3.43
N TRP A 333 -15.03 9.36 -3.32
CA TRP A 333 -14.65 8.43 -4.38
C TRP A 333 -15.02 7.02 -3.95
N ARG A 334 -16.08 6.49 -4.56
CA ARG A 334 -16.69 5.22 -4.14
C ARG A 334 -16.11 4.06 -4.93
N ASN A 335 -15.85 2.94 -4.25
CA ASN A 335 -15.63 1.67 -4.92
C ASN A 335 -16.88 0.79 -4.81
N SER A 336 -17.71 0.80 -5.86
CA SER A 336 -19.01 0.11 -5.90
C SER A 336 -18.92 -1.37 -6.26
N PHE A 337 -17.75 -1.88 -6.66
CA PHE A 337 -17.59 -3.27 -7.12
C PHE A 337 -17.39 -4.29 -6.00
N MET A 338 -17.49 -3.87 -4.75
CA MET A 338 -17.35 -4.75 -3.58
C MET A 338 -18.70 -4.95 -2.92
N ALA A 339 -18.92 -6.15 -2.36
CA ALA A 339 -20.15 -6.48 -1.61
C ALA A 339 -20.45 -5.48 -0.47
N ARG A 340 -19.40 -4.84 0.07
CA ARG A 340 -19.52 -3.68 0.96
C ARG A 340 -18.75 -2.51 0.34
N PRO A 341 -19.42 -1.43 -0.07
CA PRO A 341 -18.75 -0.31 -0.69
C PRO A 341 -17.70 0.31 0.24
N ASP A 342 -16.58 0.73 -0.35
CA ASP A 342 -15.51 1.48 0.31
C ASP A 342 -15.62 2.95 -0.10
N TYR A 343 -15.54 3.82 0.90
CA TYR A 343 -15.76 5.25 0.77
C TYR A 343 -14.57 6.04 1.31
N ALA A 344 -14.20 5.84 2.56
CA ALA A 344 -13.14 6.56 3.24
C ALA A 344 -11.75 6.16 2.70
N HIS A 345 -11.46 4.88 2.51
CA HIS A 345 -10.15 4.45 2.03
C HIS A 345 -9.96 4.82 0.56
N SER A 346 -10.96 4.54 -0.27
CA SER A 346 -10.99 4.96 -1.68
C SER A 346 -10.92 6.49 -1.84
N THR A 347 -11.62 7.26 -0.99
CA THR A 347 -11.48 8.73 -0.96
C THR A 347 -10.09 9.16 -0.53
N ALA A 348 -9.49 8.53 0.49
CA ALA A 348 -8.16 8.87 0.94
C ALA A 348 -7.10 8.62 -0.15
N TRP A 349 -7.19 7.51 -0.91
CA TRP A 349 -6.31 7.28 -2.07
C TRP A 349 -6.49 8.30 -3.19
N ALA A 350 -7.73 8.56 -3.58
CA ALA A 350 -8.03 9.56 -4.62
C ALA A 350 -7.57 10.96 -4.21
N LEU A 351 -7.85 11.36 -2.97
CA LEU A 351 -7.47 12.66 -2.43
C LEU A 351 -5.95 12.81 -2.34
N ASN A 352 -5.23 11.80 -1.83
CA ASN A 352 -3.76 11.82 -1.86
C ASN A 352 -3.20 11.91 -3.29
N THR A 353 -3.83 11.24 -4.26
CA THR A 353 -3.44 11.36 -5.68
C THR A 353 -3.55 12.81 -6.16
N LEU A 354 -4.68 13.49 -5.88
CA LEU A 354 -4.87 14.90 -6.24
C LEU A 354 -3.92 15.82 -5.50
N LEU A 355 -3.69 15.61 -4.21
CA LEU A 355 -2.80 16.44 -3.40
C LEU A 355 -1.34 16.31 -3.82
N ILE A 356 -0.93 15.15 -4.33
CA ILE A 356 0.43 14.90 -4.81
C ILE A 356 0.63 15.46 -6.22
N LEU A 357 -0.27 15.13 -7.16
CA LEU A 357 -0.09 15.43 -8.58
C LEU A 357 -0.74 16.73 -9.04
N GLY A 358 -1.77 17.19 -8.33
CA GLY A 358 -2.62 18.29 -8.73
C GLY A 358 -1.96 19.66 -8.54
N ASP A 359 -2.51 20.62 -9.25
CA ASP A 359 -2.12 22.03 -9.17
C ASP A 359 -2.97 22.79 -8.12
N PRO A 360 -2.38 23.29 -7.02
CA PRO A 360 -3.09 24.08 -6.02
C PRO A 360 -3.53 25.46 -6.51
N LYS A 361 -2.98 25.97 -7.63
CA LYS A 361 -3.41 27.24 -8.23
C LYS A 361 -4.66 27.08 -9.10
N ASN A 362 -4.98 25.86 -9.51
CA ASN A 362 -6.18 25.56 -10.27
C ASN A 362 -7.42 25.47 -9.35
N GLU A 363 -8.37 26.41 -9.53
CA GLU A 363 -9.60 26.47 -8.71
C GLU A 363 -10.42 25.19 -8.78
N TRP A 364 -10.46 24.53 -9.94
CA TRP A 364 -11.18 23.29 -10.07
C TRP A 364 -10.57 22.18 -9.21
N HIS A 365 -9.24 22.07 -9.19
CA HIS A 365 -8.57 21.12 -8.32
C HIS A 365 -8.80 21.46 -6.84
N ARG A 366 -8.69 22.74 -6.45
CA ARG A 366 -8.94 23.19 -5.07
C ARG A 366 -10.34 22.80 -4.60
N GLU A 367 -11.35 23.06 -5.41
CA GLU A 367 -12.74 22.73 -5.07
C GLU A 367 -12.93 21.22 -4.90
N ARG A 368 -12.30 20.41 -5.77
CA ARG A 368 -12.35 18.95 -5.67
C ARG A 368 -11.63 18.42 -4.43
N VAL A 369 -10.47 18.98 -4.09
CA VAL A 369 -9.74 18.68 -2.86
C VAL A 369 -10.56 19.06 -1.63
N ARG A 370 -11.14 20.27 -1.60
CA ARG A 370 -11.99 20.76 -0.49
C ARG A 370 -13.18 19.85 -0.23
N ARG A 371 -13.90 19.45 -1.29
CA ARG A 371 -15.03 18.51 -1.18
C ARG A 371 -14.59 17.13 -0.70
N GLY A 372 -13.45 16.65 -1.17
CA GLY A 372 -12.84 15.40 -0.72
C GLY A 372 -12.46 15.41 0.77
N LEU A 373 -11.84 16.51 1.24
CA LEU A 373 -11.49 16.71 2.64
C LEU A 373 -12.73 16.78 3.54
N ASN A 374 -13.76 17.53 3.11
CA ASN A 374 -15.02 17.61 3.85
C ASN A 374 -15.69 16.24 3.97
N PHE A 375 -15.75 15.48 2.87
CA PHE A 375 -16.25 14.11 2.91
C PHE A 375 -15.42 13.26 3.87
N LEU A 376 -14.09 13.27 3.74
CA LEU A 376 -13.22 12.47 4.58
C LEU A 376 -13.40 12.80 6.06
N LEU A 377 -13.45 14.08 6.44
CA LEU A 377 -13.71 14.51 7.81
C LEU A 377 -15.09 14.06 8.31
N SER A 378 -16.12 14.03 7.46
CA SER A 378 -17.44 13.50 7.82
C SER A 378 -17.43 12.00 8.14
N GLN A 379 -16.42 11.27 7.65
CA GLN A 379 -16.24 9.84 7.91
C GLN A 379 -15.36 9.56 9.14
N ALA A 380 -14.82 10.60 9.78
CA ALA A 380 -14.01 10.44 10.99
C ALA A 380 -14.89 9.95 12.15
N GLN A 381 -14.34 9.02 12.91
CA GLN A 381 -14.96 8.45 14.11
C GLN A 381 -14.07 8.75 15.31
N LYS A 382 -14.62 8.61 16.52
CA LYS A 382 -13.87 8.71 17.76
C LYS A 382 -13.83 7.35 18.45
N ASP A 383 -12.66 6.97 18.96
CA ASP A 383 -12.56 5.80 19.83
C ASP A 383 -13.07 6.11 21.24
N SER A 384 -12.96 5.14 22.16
CA SER A 384 -13.43 5.30 23.55
C SER A 384 -12.69 6.39 24.33
N ALA A 385 -11.49 6.78 23.89
CA ALA A 385 -10.71 7.88 24.49
C ALA A 385 -10.91 9.20 23.72
N GLY A 386 -11.84 9.26 22.77
CA GLY A 386 -12.13 10.45 21.98
C GLY A 386 -11.16 10.73 20.85
N ARG A 387 -10.22 9.81 20.54
CA ARG A 387 -9.21 9.98 19.48
C ARG A 387 -9.81 9.72 18.11
N LEU A 388 -9.48 10.56 17.14
CA LEU A 388 -10.02 10.46 15.79
C LEU A 388 -9.42 9.29 15.01
N PHE A 389 -10.25 8.57 14.26
CA PHE A 389 -9.80 7.55 13.34
C PHE A 389 -10.76 7.37 12.16
N TRP A 390 -10.31 6.63 11.15
CA TRP A 390 -11.16 6.22 10.03
C TRP A 390 -11.28 4.70 10.01
N SER A 391 -12.51 4.21 10.00
CA SER A 391 -12.81 2.78 9.96
C SER A 391 -12.07 2.09 8.80
N GLY A 392 -11.42 0.96 9.09
CA GLY A 392 -10.69 0.19 8.10
C GLY A 392 -11.59 -0.31 6.98
N GLN A 393 -11.27 0.09 5.74
CA GLN A 393 -11.94 -0.40 4.54
C GLN A 393 -10.96 -1.20 3.66
N VAL A 394 -11.48 -1.76 2.56
CA VAL A 394 -10.75 -2.77 1.80
C VAL A 394 -9.58 -2.14 1.06
N PHE A 395 -8.37 -2.61 1.35
CA PHE A 395 -7.16 -2.17 0.65
C PHE A 395 -6.55 -3.26 -0.23
N PHE A 396 -6.88 -4.53 0.03
CA PHE A 396 -6.31 -5.68 -0.65
C PHE A 396 -7.32 -6.83 -0.70
N ALA A 397 -7.22 -7.68 -1.69
CA ALA A 397 -8.02 -8.86 -1.91
C ALA A 397 -7.17 -9.98 -2.51
N ALA A 398 -7.56 -11.24 -2.37
CA ALA A 398 -6.82 -12.36 -2.96
C ALA A 398 -7.78 -13.46 -3.42
N THR A 399 -7.75 -13.82 -4.72
CA THR A 399 -8.43 -14.99 -5.34
C THR A 399 -8.12 -15.13 -6.84
N PHE A 400 -8.34 -16.35 -7.39
CA PHE A 400 -8.09 -16.71 -8.80
C PHE A 400 -9.27 -16.49 -9.75
N VAL A 401 -10.50 -16.91 -9.39
CA VAL A 401 -11.64 -16.97 -10.35
C VAL A 401 -12.58 -15.78 -10.23
N ALA A 402 -12.97 -15.40 -9.00
CA ALA A 402 -13.86 -14.27 -8.75
C ALA A 402 -13.09 -13.21 -7.96
N ARG A 403 -13.15 -11.95 -8.36
CA ARG A 403 -12.52 -10.85 -7.60
C ARG A 403 -13.25 -10.62 -6.27
N PHE A 404 -12.48 -10.46 -5.19
CA PHE A 404 -12.95 -10.03 -3.85
C PHE A 404 -13.68 -11.03 -2.92
N PRO A 405 -13.60 -12.37 -3.09
CA PRO A 405 -14.03 -13.31 -2.06
C PRO A 405 -13.28 -13.14 -0.76
N VAL A 406 -11.96 -12.90 -0.79
CA VAL A 406 -11.16 -12.72 0.41
C VAL A 406 -10.57 -11.33 0.39
N VAL A 407 -10.87 -10.53 1.41
CA VAL A 407 -10.52 -9.11 1.45
C VAL A 407 -9.87 -8.73 2.77
N TRP A 408 -8.92 -7.81 2.72
CA TRP A 408 -8.21 -7.25 3.86
C TRP A 408 -8.61 -5.81 4.08
N ARG A 409 -8.84 -5.46 5.34
CA ARG A 409 -9.19 -4.12 5.82
C ARG A 409 -8.23 -3.67 6.91
N SER A 410 -7.84 -2.41 6.92
CA SER A 410 -6.93 -1.88 7.96
C SER A 410 -7.34 -0.48 8.39
N THR A 411 -7.72 -0.36 9.66
CA THR A 411 -8.04 0.93 10.30
C THR A 411 -6.79 1.79 10.40
N GLY A 412 -5.65 1.19 10.74
CA GLY A 412 -4.36 1.89 10.79
C GLY A 412 -3.98 2.47 9.44
N TYR A 413 -4.08 1.67 8.37
CA TYR A 413 -3.71 2.12 7.02
C TYR A 413 -4.66 3.22 6.51
N THR A 414 -5.97 3.05 6.70
CA THR A 414 -6.97 4.05 6.31
C THR A 414 -6.76 5.38 7.05
N THR A 415 -6.51 5.31 8.35
CA THR A 415 -6.26 6.50 9.18
C THR A 415 -4.96 7.19 8.79
N ALA A 416 -3.88 6.44 8.51
CA ALA A 416 -2.62 7.01 8.05
C ALA A 416 -2.78 7.75 6.71
N LEU A 417 -3.55 7.20 5.76
CA LEU A 417 -3.85 7.87 4.48
C LEU A 417 -4.64 9.17 4.69
N ALA A 418 -5.59 9.17 5.63
CA ALA A 418 -6.35 10.36 5.97
C ALA A 418 -5.47 11.45 6.61
N VAL A 419 -4.60 11.07 7.54
CA VAL A 419 -3.60 11.98 8.14
C VAL A 419 -2.71 12.61 7.06
N LYS A 420 -2.21 11.80 6.11
CA LYS A 420 -1.41 12.31 4.99
C LYS A 420 -2.18 13.32 4.14
N ALA A 421 -3.44 13.04 3.84
CA ALA A 421 -4.27 13.94 3.05
C ALA A 421 -4.50 15.29 3.77
N LEU A 422 -4.83 15.26 5.06
CA LEU A 422 -5.00 16.47 5.87
C LEU A 422 -3.70 17.28 5.95
N ALA A 423 -2.57 16.61 6.20
CA ALA A 423 -1.27 17.27 6.30
C ALA A 423 -0.82 17.92 4.98
N LEU A 424 -1.03 17.24 3.84
CA LEU A 424 -0.72 17.79 2.52
C LEU A 424 -1.63 18.98 2.17
N ALA A 425 -2.91 18.91 2.53
CA ALA A 425 -3.84 20.01 2.32
C ALA A 425 -3.41 21.25 3.12
N ASP A 426 -3.06 21.08 4.40
CA ASP A 426 -2.60 22.17 5.27
C ASP A 426 -1.34 22.87 4.77
N LEU A 427 -0.45 22.16 4.07
CA LEU A 427 0.80 22.71 3.58
C LEU A 427 0.71 23.40 2.22
N ARG A 428 -0.18 22.94 1.33
CA ARG A 428 -0.09 23.26 -0.11
C ARG A 428 -1.37 23.84 -0.72
N TRP A 429 -2.51 23.74 -0.04
CA TRP A 429 -3.83 23.95 -0.67
C TRP A 429 -4.68 25.03 0.03
N HIS A 430 -4.08 25.81 0.92
CA HIS A 430 -4.71 26.99 1.54
C HIS A 430 -4.05 28.28 1.07
#